data_AF-A0A955B813-F1
#
_entry.id   AF-A0A955B813-F1
#
_cell.length_a   1.000
_cell.length_b   1.000
_cell.length_c   1.000
_cell.angle_alpha   90.00
_cell.angle_beta   90.00
_cell.angle_gamma   90.00
#
_symmetry.space_group_name_H-M   'P 1'
#
loop_
_entity.id
_entity.type
_entity.pdbx_description
1 polymer ?
#
loop_
_entity_poly.entity_id
_entity_poly.type
_entity_poly.pdbx_seq_one_letter_code
_entity_poly.pdbx_strand_id
1 'polypeptide(L)'
;MFLTKRFLAIAVVSAQAFGSRALAEIIPGDFNGNGMRDTADLDLLAEGMVSGDNSLDLNGDGSLNDRDRIYWVQDLSNTFFGDSNLDGKLDSADMVLVFSASKFETSERATWAEGDWNGDLRFDSSDFLAGTNPWGLVGFEQGERNGGFQSGKRVIGDFNMNGKRDVDDLDRLAVAMQSRKYDSFFDLDRDGSVNLTDRLLWVVDLTNTSMGDSNFNGEFNSSDFVTVFAAAKYDTGQQAGWSEGDWNGDLLFNSGDFVCAFSCGPYEQGSRDGGLMVVPEPRLLSFACLVLSVILVRNFQRANVVTTRGKSHRAYG
;
A
#
# COMPACT_ATOMS: atom_id res chain seq x y z
N MET A 1 39.00 16.18 -38.17
CA MET A 1 39.69 15.01 -37.57
C MET A 1 38.78 14.51 -36.46
N PHE A 2 38.14 13.38 -36.72
CA PHE A 2 36.94 12.87 -36.05
C PHE A 2 37.24 12.37 -34.63
N LEU A 3 36.45 12.76 -33.63
CA LEU A 3 36.20 11.93 -32.45
C LEU A 3 34.76 11.42 -32.51
N THR A 4 34.66 10.15 -32.84
CA THR A 4 33.43 9.38 -33.06
C THR A 4 32.75 8.99 -31.75
N LYS A 5 31.44 9.24 -31.73
CA LYS A 5 30.41 8.66 -30.87
C LYS A 5 30.69 7.18 -30.56
N ARG A 6 30.78 6.80 -29.29
CA ARG A 6 30.65 5.40 -28.87
C ARG A 6 29.16 5.10 -28.70
N PHE A 7 28.57 4.57 -29.77
CA PHE A 7 27.34 3.80 -29.69
C PHE A 7 27.65 2.50 -28.93
N LEU A 8 26.84 2.18 -27.91
CA LEU A 8 26.83 0.86 -27.29
C LEU A 8 26.23 -0.11 -28.32
N ALA A 9 27.09 -0.84 -29.03
CA ALA A 9 26.70 -1.86 -29.97
C ALA A 9 26.33 -3.14 -29.20
N ILE A 10 25.11 -3.62 -29.42
CA ILE A 10 24.67 -4.99 -29.09
C ILE A 10 25.63 -5.95 -29.79
N ALA A 11 26.52 -6.58 -29.03
CA ALA A 11 27.35 -7.67 -29.52
C ALA A 11 26.71 -8.99 -29.09
N VAL A 12 26.03 -9.65 -30.02
CA VAL A 12 25.78 -11.10 -29.93
C VAL A 12 27.16 -11.77 -30.10
N VAL A 13 27.82 -12.05 -29.00
CA VAL A 13 29.09 -12.79 -29.00
C VAL A 13 28.77 -14.27 -29.09
N SER A 14 29.16 -14.86 -30.22
CA SER A 14 29.17 -16.28 -30.51
C SER A 14 29.92 -17.07 -29.43
N ALA A 15 29.28 -18.12 -28.93
CA ALA A 15 29.84 -19.04 -27.94
C ALA A 15 31.05 -19.79 -28.50
N GLN A 16 32.25 -19.49 -27.99
CA GLN A 16 33.37 -20.44 -27.95
C GLN A 16 34.40 -20.04 -26.89
N ALA A 17 34.42 -20.84 -25.82
CA ALA A 17 35.54 -21.15 -24.93
C ALA A 17 36.28 -20.00 -24.23
N PHE A 18 35.77 -19.58 -23.07
CA PHE A 18 36.61 -19.29 -21.89
C PHE A 18 35.89 -19.83 -20.65
N GLY A 19 36.67 -20.40 -19.72
CA GLY A 19 36.19 -21.15 -18.56
C GLY A 19 35.11 -20.44 -17.75
N SER A 20 34.32 -21.26 -17.05
CA SER A 20 33.23 -20.93 -16.14
C SER A 20 33.51 -19.73 -15.24
N ARG A 21 33.38 -18.53 -15.80
CA ARG A 21 33.14 -17.31 -15.06
C ARG A 21 31.63 -17.35 -14.86
N ALA A 22 31.20 -17.66 -13.64
CA ALA A 22 29.80 -17.49 -13.26
C ALA A 22 29.36 -16.13 -13.81
N LEU A 23 28.37 -16.13 -14.69
CA LEU A 23 27.69 -14.89 -15.03
C LEU A 23 27.20 -14.40 -13.68
N ALA A 24 27.79 -13.33 -13.15
CA ALA A 24 27.29 -12.70 -11.95
C ALA A 24 25.80 -12.49 -12.20
N GLU A 25 24.97 -13.13 -11.39
CA GLU A 25 23.54 -12.96 -11.45
C GLU A 25 23.32 -11.46 -11.29
N ILE A 26 22.85 -10.81 -12.34
CA ILE A 26 22.50 -9.39 -12.25
C ILE A 26 21.23 -9.37 -11.41
N ILE A 27 21.39 -9.10 -10.11
CA ILE A 27 20.28 -8.92 -9.19
C ILE A 27 19.82 -7.47 -9.39
N PRO A 28 18.61 -7.21 -9.91
CA PRO A 28 18.13 -5.84 -10.04
C PRO A 28 18.13 -5.14 -8.68
N GLY A 29 18.64 -3.91 -8.60
CA GLY A 29 18.78 -3.18 -7.34
C GLY A 29 20.02 -3.51 -6.50
N ASP A 30 20.86 -4.49 -6.88
CA ASP A 30 22.21 -4.64 -6.32
C ASP A 30 23.15 -3.66 -7.06
N PHE A 31 23.30 -2.46 -6.50
CA PHE A 31 24.05 -1.37 -7.13
C PHE A 31 25.55 -1.46 -6.86
N ASN A 32 25.94 -2.10 -5.76
CA ASN A 32 27.35 -2.27 -5.40
C ASN A 32 27.97 -3.55 -5.99
N GLY A 33 27.16 -4.45 -6.56
CA GLY A 33 27.56 -5.69 -7.22
C GLY A 33 28.08 -6.76 -6.27
N ASN A 34 27.69 -6.71 -4.99
CA ASN A 34 28.14 -7.67 -3.97
C ASN A 34 27.34 -8.99 -3.99
N GLY A 35 26.32 -9.09 -4.85
CA GLY A 35 25.44 -10.25 -4.98
C GLY A 35 24.36 -10.32 -3.89
N MET A 36 24.14 -9.24 -3.16
CA MET A 36 23.10 -9.08 -2.15
C MET A 36 22.33 -7.80 -2.43
N ARG A 37 21.04 -7.82 -2.15
CA ARG A 37 20.20 -6.63 -2.20
C ARG A 37 19.91 -6.23 -0.76
N ASP A 38 20.65 -5.25 -0.25
CA ASP A 38 20.69 -4.89 1.16
C ASP A 38 20.65 -3.37 1.39
N THR A 39 20.76 -2.93 2.65
CA THR A 39 20.65 -1.49 2.99
C THR A 39 21.72 -0.64 2.32
N ALA A 40 22.88 -1.21 1.97
CA ALA A 40 23.93 -0.46 1.30
C ALA A 40 23.53 -0.04 -0.12
N ASP A 41 22.64 -0.80 -0.78
CA ASP A 41 22.10 -0.40 -2.08
C ASP A 41 21.09 0.75 -1.95
N LEU A 42 20.30 0.78 -0.87
CA LEU A 42 19.41 1.90 -0.58
C LEU A 42 20.18 3.18 -0.23
N ASP A 43 21.30 3.04 0.48
CA ASP A 43 22.21 4.16 0.75
C ASP A 43 22.81 4.71 -0.56
N LEU A 44 23.19 3.83 -1.50
CA LEU A 44 23.64 4.24 -2.83
C LEU A 44 22.54 4.91 -3.64
N LEU A 45 21.30 4.44 -3.52
CA LEU A 45 20.15 5.03 -4.19
C LEU A 45 19.86 6.44 -3.66
N ALA A 46 19.93 6.65 -2.33
CA ALA A 46 19.81 7.97 -1.70
C ALA A 46 20.89 8.94 -2.20
N GLU A 47 22.15 8.49 -2.21
CA GLU A 47 23.29 9.26 -2.76
C GLU A 47 23.09 9.62 -4.24
N GLY A 48 22.60 8.65 -5.03
CA GLY A 48 22.28 8.86 -6.44
C GLY A 48 21.19 9.90 -6.64
N MET A 49 20.11 9.85 -5.86
CA MET A 49 18.99 10.79 -5.94
C MET A 49 19.43 12.22 -5.65
N VAL A 50 20.30 12.41 -4.65
CA VAL A 50 20.85 13.73 -4.29
C VAL A 50 21.89 14.22 -5.30
N SER A 51 22.65 13.32 -5.91
CA SER A 51 23.67 13.67 -6.93
C SER A 51 23.12 13.76 -8.36
N GLY A 52 21.91 13.26 -8.62
CA GLY A 52 21.29 13.20 -9.94
C GLY A 52 21.88 12.12 -10.86
N ASP A 53 22.35 11.00 -10.31
CA ASP A 53 22.94 9.92 -11.08
C ASP A 53 21.88 8.96 -11.66
N ASN A 54 21.37 9.28 -12.85
CA ASN A 54 20.39 8.44 -13.54
C ASN A 54 20.92 7.03 -13.94
N SER A 55 22.18 6.66 -13.65
CA SER A 55 22.63 5.29 -13.86
C SER A 55 21.99 4.27 -12.91
N LEU A 56 21.34 4.74 -11.84
CA LEU A 56 20.58 3.92 -10.87
C LEU A 56 19.06 3.94 -11.13
N ASP A 57 18.60 4.46 -12.27
CA ASP A 57 17.20 4.38 -12.70
C ASP A 57 16.79 2.90 -12.88
N LEU A 58 15.91 2.43 -12.00
CA LEU A 58 15.45 1.04 -11.92
C LEU A 58 14.18 0.79 -12.72
N ASN A 59 13.31 1.78 -12.82
CA ASN A 59 12.01 1.62 -13.48
C ASN A 59 12.09 1.91 -15.00
N GLY A 60 13.21 2.47 -15.46
CA GLY A 60 13.51 2.74 -16.86
C GLY A 60 12.77 3.97 -17.43
N ASP A 61 12.28 4.86 -16.58
CA ASP A 61 11.57 6.09 -16.97
C ASP A 61 12.51 7.24 -17.38
N GLY A 62 13.82 7.05 -17.22
CA GLY A 62 14.88 7.97 -17.60
C GLY A 62 15.28 8.95 -16.51
N SER A 63 14.72 8.86 -15.30
CA SER A 63 14.97 9.77 -14.19
C SER A 63 15.14 9.02 -12.87
N LEU A 64 16.27 9.20 -12.17
CA LEU A 64 16.39 8.67 -10.81
C LEU A 64 15.58 9.53 -9.82
N ASN A 65 14.54 8.96 -9.24
CA ASN A 65 13.63 9.64 -8.31
C ASN A 65 12.99 8.69 -7.29
N ASP A 66 12.05 9.18 -6.48
CA ASP A 66 11.34 8.38 -5.47
C ASP A 66 10.67 7.13 -6.05
N ARG A 67 10.32 7.11 -7.35
CA ARG A 67 9.78 5.92 -8.00
C ARG A 67 10.77 4.76 -8.03
N ASP A 68 12.05 5.04 -8.20
CA ASP A 68 13.10 4.00 -8.16
C ASP A 68 13.28 3.47 -6.74
N ARG A 69 13.21 4.37 -5.75
CA ARG A 69 13.28 3.98 -4.33
C ARG A 69 12.11 3.12 -3.92
N ILE A 70 10.89 3.51 -4.32
CA ILE A 70 9.68 2.71 -4.11
C ILE A 70 9.84 1.34 -4.80
N TYR A 71 10.30 1.34 -6.05
CA TYR A 71 10.51 0.11 -6.80
C TYR A 71 11.54 -0.82 -6.12
N TRP A 72 12.61 -0.28 -5.57
CA TRP A 72 13.59 -1.06 -4.83
C TRP A 72 12.97 -1.67 -3.57
N VAL A 73 12.33 -0.85 -2.73
CA VAL A 73 11.82 -1.27 -1.41
C VAL A 73 10.65 -2.25 -1.55
N GLN A 74 9.66 -1.90 -2.36
CA GLN A 74 8.40 -2.62 -2.43
C GLN A 74 8.47 -3.78 -3.44
N ASP A 75 9.00 -3.54 -4.64
CA ASP A 75 8.90 -4.49 -5.75
C ASP A 75 10.08 -5.46 -5.79
N LEU A 76 11.30 -4.96 -5.56
CA LEU A 76 12.52 -5.77 -5.64
C LEU A 76 12.81 -6.49 -4.33
N SER A 77 12.74 -5.78 -3.21
CA SER A 77 13.13 -6.30 -1.89
C SER A 77 11.96 -6.82 -1.06
N ASN A 78 10.71 -6.56 -1.46
CA ASN A 78 9.50 -6.99 -0.76
C ASN A 78 9.54 -6.65 0.74
N THR A 79 9.95 -5.42 1.05
CA THR A 79 10.03 -4.87 2.42
C THR A 79 9.21 -3.57 2.52
N PHE A 80 9.31 -2.88 3.65
CA PHE A 80 8.57 -1.67 3.99
C PHE A 80 9.53 -0.51 4.19
N PHE A 81 9.10 0.69 3.81
CA PHE A 81 9.69 1.89 4.40
C PHE A 81 9.51 1.83 5.91
N GLY A 82 10.57 2.06 6.68
CA GLY A 82 10.55 1.80 8.10
C GLY A 82 11.32 0.56 8.54
N ASP A 83 11.35 -0.50 7.72
CA ASP A 83 12.07 -1.75 8.01
C ASP A 83 13.57 -1.51 7.83
N SER A 84 14.20 -1.08 8.92
CA SER A 84 15.56 -0.53 8.92
C SER A 84 16.61 -1.64 8.92
N ASN A 85 16.22 -2.85 9.30
CA ASN A 85 17.08 -4.02 9.29
C ASN A 85 16.81 -4.97 8.10
N LEU A 86 15.81 -4.67 7.26
CA LEU A 86 15.35 -5.44 6.11
C LEU A 86 14.96 -6.89 6.46
N ASP A 87 14.39 -7.12 7.65
CA ASP A 87 13.94 -8.45 8.08
C ASP A 87 12.55 -8.84 7.57
N GLY A 88 11.92 -7.96 6.79
CA GLY A 88 10.60 -8.11 6.20
C GLY A 88 9.47 -7.71 7.15
N LYS A 89 9.78 -7.03 8.26
CA LYS A 89 8.80 -6.54 9.22
C LYS A 89 9.12 -5.10 9.57
N LEU A 90 8.06 -4.32 9.74
CA LEU A 90 8.13 -3.03 10.40
C LEU A 90 7.65 -3.21 11.84
N ASP A 91 8.58 -3.27 12.79
CA ASP A 91 8.23 -3.42 14.21
C ASP A 91 9.08 -2.54 15.14
N SER A 92 9.01 -2.81 16.45
CA SER A 92 9.72 -2.00 17.44
C SER A 92 11.24 -2.17 17.38
N ALA A 93 11.75 -3.25 16.77
CA ALA A 93 13.18 -3.45 16.56
C ALA A 93 13.76 -2.38 15.63
N ASP A 94 13.03 -2.01 14.58
CA ASP A 94 13.43 -0.94 13.64
C ASP A 94 13.51 0.41 14.34
N MET A 95 12.48 0.73 15.13
CA MET A 95 12.44 1.99 15.88
C MET A 95 13.59 2.07 16.88
N VAL A 96 13.89 0.97 17.57
CA VAL A 96 15.05 0.89 18.48
C VAL A 96 16.35 1.09 17.73
N LEU A 97 16.48 0.51 16.52
CA LEU A 97 17.66 0.66 15.68
C LEU A 97 17.90 2.12 15.29
N VAL A 98 16.91 2.80 14.71
CA VAL A 98 17.06 4.18 14.22
C VAL A 98 17.24 5.20 15.35
N PHE A 99 16.53 5.03 16.48
CA PHE A 99 16.73 5.92 17.63
C PHE A 99 18.06 5.68 18.35
N SER A 100 18.64 4.47 18.25
CA SER A 100 19.97 4.20 18.80
C SER A 100 21.09 4.93 18.02
N ALA A 101 20.86 5.25 16.74
CA ALA A 101 21.79 6.03 15.93
C ALA A 101 21.89 7.50 16.36
N SER A 102 20.92 8.01 17.12
CA SER A 102 20.89 9.40 17.64
C SER A 102 20.92 10.49 16.55
N LYS A 103 20.44 10.18 15.33
CA LYS A 103 20.43 11.11 14.18
C LYS A 103 19.11 11.84 13.96
N PHE A 104 18.06 11.49 14.71
CA PHE A 104 16.73 12.08 14.56
C PHE A 104 16.74 13.61 14.77
N GLU A 105 16.21 14.35 13.79
CA GLU A 105 16.14 15.82 13.78
C GLU A 105 17.53 16.49 13.92
N THR A 106 18.57 15.79 13.47
CA THR A 106 19.93 16.33 13.38
C THR A 106 20.25 16.74 11.94
N SER A 107 21.34 17.48 11.77
CA SER A 107 21.89 17.79 10.43
C SER A 107 22.92 16.77 9.95
N GLU A 108 23.10 15.67 10.69
CA GLU A 108 24.02 14.61 10.31
C GLU A 108 23.39 13.75 9.21
N ARG A 109 24.24 13.20 8.34
CA ARG A 109 23.78 12.30 7.28
C ARG A 109 23.30 10.99 7.89
N ALA A 110 22.13 10.52 7.51
CA ALA A 110 21.60 9.22 7.90
C ALA A 110 21.64 8.24 6.71
N THR A 111 21.78 6.96 7.03
CA THR A 111 21.59 5.82 6.13
C THR A 111 20.18 5.25 6.31
N TRP A 112 19.77 4.32 5.45
CA TRP A 112 18.49 3.62 5.60
C TRP A 112 18.33 2.99 6.99
N ALA A 113 19.36 2.29 7.45
CA ALA A 113 19.37 1.61 8.76
C ALA A 113 19.37 2.59 9.96
N GLU A 114 19.68 3.86 9.71
CA GLU A 114 19.67 4.93 10.70
C GLU A 114 18.46 5.85 10.58
N GLY A 115 17.55 5.58 9.64
CA GLY A 115 16.24 6.22 9.53
C GLY A 115 16.01 7.10 8.29
N ASP A 116 16.95 7.19 7.34
CA ASP A 116 16.73 7.87 6.05
C ASP A 116 15.88 6.99 5.12
N TRP A 117 14.58 6.95 5.38
CA TRP A 117 13.66 6.14 4.58
C TRP A 117 13.22 6.87 3.31
N ASN A 118 13.20 8.20 3.32
CA ASN A 118 12.77 8.99 2.16
C ASN A 118 13.91 9.23 1.13
N GLY A 119 15.18 9.10 1.51
CA GLY A 119 16.34 9.26 0.62
C GLY A 119 16.94 10.64 0.53
N ASP A 120 16.57 11.56 1.42
CA ASP A 120 17.12 12.91 1.48
C ASP A 120 18.41 13.01 2.30
N LEU A 121 18.90 11.85 2.79
CA LEU A 121 20.10 11.66 3.61
C LEU A 121 19.96 12.20 5.03
N ARG A 122 18.75 12.40 5.53
CA ARG A 122 18.48 12.82 6.91
C ARG A 122 17.56 11.83 7.57
N PHE A 123 17.57 11.86 8.90
CA PHE A 123 16.55 11.17 9.68
C PHE A 123 15.79 12.23 10.45
N ASP A 124 14.58 12.54 10.02
CA ASP A 124 13.71 13.53 10.66
C ASP A 124 12.23 13.12 10.58
N SER A 125 11.35 14.01 11.02
CA SER A 125 9.91 13.75 11.03
C SER A 125 9.32 13.44 9.65
N SER A 126 9.98 13.80 8.56
CA SER A 126 9.56 13.46 7.20
C SER A 126 9.78 11.98 6.88
N ASP A 127 10.78 11.32 7.48
CA ASP A 127 11.00 9.88 7.32
C ASP A 127 9.89 9.07 7.96
N PHE A 128 9.36 9.51 9.10
CA PHE A 128 8.19 8.86 9.69
C PHE A 128 6.97 8.95 8.77
N LEU A 129 6.86 9.96 7.90
CA LEU A 129 5.80 10.03 6.91
C LEU A 129 6.05 9.08 5.73
N ALA A 130 7.31 8.73 5.46
CA ALA A 130 7.66 7.62 4.58
C ALA A 130 7.47 6.24 5.25
N GLY A 131 7.65 6.11 6.57
CA GLY A 131 7.61 4.82 7.30
C GLY A 131 6.29 4.46 8.00
N THR A 132 5.39 5.43 8.26
CA THR A 132 4.08 5.16 8.93
C THR A 132 2.94 4.87 7.96
N ASN A 133 3.22 4.84 6.66
CA ASN A 133 2.35 4.23 5.68
C ASN A 133 2.92 2.85 5.32
N PRO A 134 2.15 1.76 5.46
CA PRO A 134 2.53 0.45 4.90
C PRO A 134 2.74 0.46 3.37
N TRP A 135 2.55 1.63 2.74
CA TRP A 135 2.40 1.90 1.32
C TRP A 135 3.30 3.03 0.78
N GLY A 136 4.22 3.63 1.57
CA GLY A 136 5.29 4.53 1.08
C GLY A 136 4.85 5.81 0.34
N LEU A 137 4.04 6.68 0.95
CA LEU A 137 3.20 7.64 0.22
C LEU A 137 3.25 9.12 0.64
N VAL A 138 4.23 9.59 1.42
CA VAL A 138 4.38 11.06 1.60
C VAL A 138 5.83 11.49 1.86
N GLY A 139 6.47 12.01 0.82
CA GLY A 139 7.53 13.01 0.95
C GLY A 139 6.89 14.37 1.25
N PHE A 140 7.13 14.92 2.42
CA PHE A 140 6.86 16.34 2.71
C PHE A 140 8.16 17.11 2.49
N GLU A 141 8.30 17.67 1.30
CA GLU A 141 9.36 18.61 0.94
C GLU A 141 9.18 19.93 1.71
N GLN A 142 10.05 20.23 2.69
CA GLN A 142 10.25 21.59 3.19
C GLN A 142 11.35 22.27 2.37
N GLY A 143 10.97 23.19 1.48
CA GLY A 143 11.94 24.11 0.86
C GLY A 143 11.41 24.88 -0.34
N GLU A 144 10.60 25.91 -0.11
CA GLU A 144 10.18 26.86 -1.15
C GLU A 144 11.36 27.44 -1.96
N ARG A 145 11.39 27.22 -3.29
CA ARG A 145 11.83 28.20 -4.30
C ARG A 145 11.07 28.07 -5.62
N ASN A 146 9.96 28.83 -5.71
CA ASN A 146 9.46 29.55 -6.88
C ASN A 146 9.57 28.87 -8.28
N GLY A 147 8.50 28.19 -8.67
CA GLY A 147 8.19 27.88 -10.06
C GLY A 147 7.04 26.89 -10.11
N GLY A 148 5.82 27.36 -10.38
CA GLY A 148 4.60 26.56 -10.30
C GLY A 148 4.66 25.26 -11.11
N PHE A 149 4.82 24.16 -10.40
CA PHE A 149 4.38 22.84 -10.80
C PHE A 149 3.59 22.30 -9.62
N GLN A 150 2.29 22.05 -9.81
CA GLN A 150 1.44 21.45 -8.79
C GLN A 150 1.96 20.02 -8.57
N SER A 151 2.77 19.85 -7.52
CA SER A 151 3.29 18.58 -7.05
C SER A 151 2.13 17.59 -6.90
N GLY A 152 2.08 16.62 -7.81
CA GLY A 152 1.10 15.56 -7.80
C GLY A 152 1.37 14.67 -6.60
N LYS A 153 0.64 14.88 -5.51
CA LYS A 153 0.46 13.88 -4.46
C LYS A 153 0.08 12.57 -5.15
N ARG A 154 0.97 11.59 -5.19
CA ARG A 154 0.65 10.26 -5.72
C ARG A 154 -0.34 9.63 -4.73
N VAL A 155 -1.59 9.47 -5.15
CA VAL A 155 -2.64 8.84 -4.34
C VAL A 155 -2.64 7.34 -4.67
N ILE A 156 -2.64 6.42 -3.69
CA ILE A 156 -2.67 4.97 -4.00
C ILE A 156 -3.93 4.67 -4.80
N GLY A 157 -3.79 3.98 -5.92
CA GLY A 157 -4.89 3.73 -6.85
C GLY A 157 -5.09 4.82 -7.90
N ASP A 158 -4.36 5.94 -7.85
CA ASP A 158 -4.23 6.86 -8.98
C ASP A 158 -3.20 6.28 -9.97
N PHE A 159 -3.69 5.39 -10.83
CA PHE A 159 -2.86 4.64 -11.78
C PHE A 159 -2.42 5.49 -12.98
N ASN A 160 -3.10 6.61 -13.21
CA ASN A 160 -2.79 7.53 -14.30
C ASN A 160 -1.99 8.77 -13.85
N MET A 161 -1.78 8.92 -12.54
CA MET A 161 -1.03 9.99 -11.87
C MET A 161 -1.59 11.39 -12.12
N ASN A 162 -2.91 11.51 -12.30
CA ASN A 162 -3.59 12.80 -12.51
C ASN A 162 -3.92 13.53 -11.18
N GLY A 163 -3.56 12.92 -10.05
CA GLY A 163 -3.81 13.43 -8.70
C GLY A 163 -5.22 13.13 -8.17
N LYS A 164 -6.00 12.31 -8.88
CA LYS A 164 -7.37 11.90 -8.52
C LYS A 164 -7.47 10.39 -8.57
N ARG A 165 -8.38 9.85 -7.75
CA ARG A 165 -8.83 8.47 -7.88
C ARG A 165 -10.20 8.50 -8.51
N ASP A 166 -10.26 8.15 -9.78
CA ASP A 166 -11.50 8.21 -10.54
C ASP A 166 -11.64 7.00 -11.47
N VAL A 167 -12.70 7.01 -12.28
CA VAL A 167 -13.05 5.88 -13.15
C VAL A 167 -11.95 5.53 -14.16
N ASP A 168 -11.09 6.49 -14.52
CA ASP A 168 -9.99 6.24 -15.47
C ASP A 168 -8.94 5.29 -14.86
N ASP A 169 -8.81 5.26 -13.54
CA ASP A 169 -7.94 4.33 -12.83
C ASP A 169 -8.53 2.92 -12.79
N LEU A 170 -9.84 2.80 -12.55
CA LEU A 170 -10.54 1.52 -12.58
C LEU A 170 -10.48 0.84 -13.96
N ASP A 171 -10.56 1.63 -15.03
CA ASP A 171 -10.40 1.14 -16.39
C ASP A 171 -8.97 0.62 -16.64
N ARG A 172 -7.95 1.29 -16.08
CA ARG A 172 -6.55 0.84 -16.17
C ARG A 172 -6.32 -0.44 -15.38
N LEU A 173 -6.90 -0.55 -14.19
CA LEU A 173 -6.83 -1.76 -13.38
C LEU A 173 -7.46 -2.95 -14.11
N ALA A 174 -8.61 -2.76 -14.77
CA ALA A 174 -9.25 -3.80 -15.58
C ALA A 174 -8.33 -4.27 -16.73
N VAL A 175 -7.68 -3.32 -17.42
CA VAL A 175 -6.69 -3.67 -18.46
C VAL A 175 -5.49 -4.45 -17.88
N ALA A 176 -4.99 -4.05 -16.71
CA ALA A 176 -3.90 -4.73 -16.04
C ALA A 176 -4.25 -6.18 -15.66
N MET A 177 -5.45 -6.39 -15.10
CA MET A 177 -6.01 -7.72 -14.77
C MET A 177 -6.05 -8.65 -16.01
N GLN A 178 -6.32 -8.10 -17.21
CA GLN A 178 -6.35 -8.89 -18.45
C GLN A 178 -4.97 -9.10 -19.09
N SER A 179 -3.97 -8.29 -18.74
CA SER A 179 -2.67 -8.26 -19.45
C SER A 179 -1.83 -9.54 -19.28
N ARG A 180 -2.18 -10.41 -18.32
CA ARG A 180 -1.42 -11.61 -17.88
C ARG A 180 0.05 -11.34 -17.50
N LYS A 181 0.44 -10.07 -17.48
CA LYS A 181 1.74 -9.61 -17.03
C LYS A 181 1.52 -9.07 -15.63
N TYR A 182 2.19 -9.70 -14.66
CA TYR A 182 2.22 -9.16 -13.31
C TYR A 182 2.86 -7.77 -13.35
N ASP A 183 2.17 -6.82 -12.73
CA ASP A 183 2.67 -5.48 -12.48
C ASP A 183 2.20 -5.12 -11.08
N SER A 184 3.15 -5.11 -10.16
CA SER A 184 2.99 -4.77 -8.75
C SER A 184 2.36 -3.39 -8.54
N PHE A 185 2.42 -2.49 -9.54
CA PHE A 185 1.72 -1.22 -9.49
C PHE A 185 0.20 -1.38 -9.33
N PHE A 186 -0.37 -2.48 -9.83
CA PHE A 186 -1.81 -2.78 -9.78
C PHE A 186 -2.18 -3.83 -8.71
N ASP A 187 -1.19 -4.44 -8.04
CA ASP A 187 -1.34 -5.44 -6.97
C ASP A 187 -1.45 -4.73 -5.61
N LEU A 188 -2.68 -4.39 -5.24
CA LEU A 188 -3.00 -3.59 -4.06
C LEU A 188 -3.04 -4.44 -2.79
N ASP A 189 -3.35 -5.74 -2.85
CA ASP A 189 -3.30 -6.63 -1.68
C ASP A 189 -1.93 -7.31 -1.48
N ARG A 190 -1.05 -7.22 -2.48
CA ARG A 190 0.29 -7.81 -2.51
C ARG A 190 0.28 -9.33 -2.41
N ASP A 191 -0.74 -9.96 -2.96
CA ASP A 191 -0.81 -11.43 -3.03
C ASP A 191 -0.02 -12.01 -4.23
N GLY A 192 0.58 -11.14 -5.05
CA GLY A 192 1.36 -11.52 -6.24
C GLY A 192 0.49 -11.74 -7.48
N SER A 193 -0.79 -11.34 -7.45
CA SER A 193 -1.74 -11.49 -8.55
C SER A 193 -2.63 -10.25 -8.70
N VAL A 194 -2.56 -9.57 -9.84
CA VAL A 194 -3.50 -8.47 -10.15
C VAL A 194 -4.87 -9.04 -10.52
N ASN A 195 -5.84 -8.98 -9.60
CA ASN A 195 -7.12 -9.66 -9.68
C ASN A 195 -8.31 -8.88 -9.09
N LEU A 196 -9.46 -9.53 -8.97
CA LEU A 196 -10.69 -8.89 -8.47
C LEU A 196 -10.55 -8.39 -7.02
N THR A 197 -9.67 -9.00 -6.23
CA THR A 197 -9.38 -8.58 -4.86
C THR A 197 -8.76 -7.18 -4.83
N ASP A 198 -7.82 -6.88 -5.72
CA ASP A 198 -7.26 -5.54 -5.89
C ASP A 198 -8.34 -4.54 -6.30
N ARG A 199 -9.19 -4.92 -7.26
CA ARG A 199 -10.30 -4.07 -7.70
C ARG A 199 -11.25 -3.77 -6.54
N LEU A 200 -11.52 -4.75 -5.69
CA LEU A 200 -12.37 -4.57 -4.51
C LEU A 200 -11.72 -3.64 -3.48
N LEU A 201 -10.42 -3.80 -3.22
CA LEU A 201 -9.67 -2.88 -2.35
C LEU A 201 -9.72 -1.44 -2.89
N TRP A 202 -9.56 -1.26 -4.19
CA TRP A 202 -9.61 0.06 -4.81
C TRP A 202 -10.99 0.73 -4.62
N VAL A 203 -12.05 0.00 -4.88
CA VAL A 203 -13.43 0.51 -4.81
C VAL A 203 -13.84 0.77 -3.36
N VAL A 204 -13.63 -0.21 -2.47
CA VAL A 204 -14.17 -0.16 -1.12
C VAL A 204 -13.24 0.60 -0.17
N ASP A 205 -11.96 0.27 -0.15
CA ASP A 205 -11.05 0.74 0.89
C ASP A 205 -10.33 2.04 0.50
N LEU A 206 -9.99 2.20 -0.79
CA LEU A 206 -9.31 3.41 -1.24
C LEU A 206 -10.30 4.56 -1.48
N THR A 207 -11.40 4.32 -2.19
CA THR A 207 -12.28 5.40 -2.65
C THR A 207 -13.60 5.54 -1.88
N ASN A 208 -13.88 4.60 -0.95
CA ASN A 208 -15.13 4.54 -0.19
C ASN A 208 -16.38 4.57 -1.08
N THR A 209 -16.29 4.05 -2.30
CA THR A 209 -17.44 3.87 -3.18
C THR A 209 -17.92 2.41 -3.13
N SER A 210 -18.88 2.07 -3.97
CA SER A 210 -19.52 0.77 -4.04
C SER A 210 -19.31 0.14 -5.42
N MET A 211 -19.15 -1.18 -5.43
CA MET A 211 -19.29 -1.93 -6.67
C MET A 211 -20.68 -1.65 -7.26
N GLY A 212 -20.72 -1.23 -8.53
CA GLY A 212 -21.95 -0.84 -9.21
C GLY A 212 -22.19 0.67 -9.33
N ASP A 213 -21.49 1.52 -8.57
CA ASP A 213 -21.59 2.99 -8.66
C ASP A 213 -20.90 3.50 -9.94
N SER A 214 -21.63 3.51 -11.05
CA SER A 214 -21.10 3.73 -12.40
C SER A 214 -20.89 5.21 -12.72
N ASN A 215 -21.58 6.08 -12.00
CA ASN A 215 -21.39 7.53 -12.13
C ASN A 215 -20.48 8.12 -11.04
N PHE A 216 -19.95 7.26 -10.16
CA PHE A 216 -18.95 7.59 -9.15
C PHE A 216 -19.44 8.63 -8.12
N ASN A 217 -20.73 8.59 -7.77
CA ASN A 217 -21.36 9.53 -6.84
C ASN A 217 -21.36 9.05 -5.37
N GLY A 218 -20.81 7.87 -5.09
CA GLY A 218 -20.73 7.22 -3.78
C GLY A 218 -21.89 6.28 -3.47
N GLU A 219 -22.90 6.17 -4.33
CA GLU A 219 -24.09 5.35 -4.14
C GLU A 219 -24.26 4.33 -5.26
N PHE A 220 -24.63 3.09 -4.92
CA PHE A 220 -25.06 2.11 -5.92
C PHE A 220 -26.59 2.04 -5.93
N ASN A 221 -27.23 2.63 -6.93
CA ASN A 221 -28.69 2.72 -7.03
C ASN A 221 -29.18 2.66 -8.50
N SER A 222 -30.49 2.85 -8.71
CA SER A 222 -31.07 2.80 -10.05
C SER A 222 -30.51 3.80 -11.07
N SER A 223 -29.88 4.90 -10.65
CA SER A 223 -29.25 5.87 -11.55
C SER A 223 -27.98 5.33 -12.23
N ASP A 224 -27.29 4.39 -11.59
CA ASP A 224 -26.14 3.70 -12.17
C ASP A 224 -26.57 2.78 -13.32
N PHE A 225 -27.70 2.09 -13.14
CA PHE A 225 -28.27 1.29 -14.21
C PHE A 225 -28.65 2.14 -15.42
N VAL A 226 -29.21 3.34 -15.21
CA VAL A 226 -29.49 4.26 -16.32
C VAL A 226 -28.20 4.62 -17.05
N THR A 227 -27.10 4.85 -16.32
CA THR A 227 -25.78 5.20 -16.88
C THR A 227 -25.24 4.08 -17.77
N VAL A 228 -25.15 2.85 -17.25
CA VAL A 228 -24.57 1.71 -18.00
C VAL A 228 -25.45 1.26 -19.17
N PHE A 229 -26.78 1.33 -19.04
CA PHE A 229 -27.66 1.02 -20.17
C PHE A 229 -27.68 2.10 -21.25
N ALA A 230 -27.35 3.35 -20.91
CA ALA A 230 -27.15 4.41 -21.91
C ALA A 230 -25.94 4.13 -22.81
N ALA A 231 -24.90 3.46 -22.29
CA ALA A 231 -23.73 3.06 -23.08
C ALA A 231 -24.06 1.96 -24.11
N ALA A 232 -25.16 1.22 -23.92
CA ALA A 232 -25.64 0.18 -24.82
C ALA A 232 -24.63 -0.96 -25.10
N LYS A 233 -23.76 -1.28 -24.13
CA LYS A 233 -22.73 -2.33 -24.26
C LYS A 233 -23.10 -3.69 -23.68
N TYR A 234 -24.23 -3.79 -22.99
CA TYR A 234 -24.68 -5.03 -22.35
C TYR A 234 -24.78 -6.19 -23.34
N ASP A 235 -24.03 -7.26 -23.07
CA ASP A 235 -24.01 -8.51 -23.85
C ASP A 235 -23.68 -8.32 -25.35
N THR A 236 -22.98 -7.23 -25.68
CA THR A 236 -22.58 -6.92 -27.06
C THR A 236 -21.22 -7.52 -27.45
N GLY A 237 -20.43 -7.94 -26.46
CA GLY A 237 -19.03 -8.34 -26.65
C GLY A 237 -18.08 -7.17 -26.96
N GLN A 238 -18.56 -5.94 -26.95
CA GLN A 238 -17.71 -4.76 -27.05
C GLN A 238 -17.01 -4.50 -25.72
N GLN A 239 -15.81 -3.92 -25.80
CA GLN A 239 -15.08 -3.53 -24.59
C GLN A 239 -15.86 -2.45 -23.83
N ALA A 240 -16.01 -2.64 -22.53
CA ALA A 240 -16.66 -1.71 -21.62
C ALA A 240 -15.68 -1.26 -20.53
N GLY A 241 -15.77 0.00 -20.13
CA GLY A 241 -15.16 0.51 -18.90
C GLY A 241 -16.14 0.49 -17.72
N TRP A 242 -15.70 0.98 -16.57
CA TRP A 242 -16.47 1.03 -15.33
C TRP A 242 -17.81 1.74 -15.49
N SER A 243 -17.79 2.95 -16.07
CA SER A 243 -19.00 3.75 -16.30
C SER A 243 -19.96 3.16 -17.34
N GLU A 244 -19.49 2.15 -18.07
CA GLU A 244 -20.25 1.43 -19.10
C GLU A 244 -20.68 0.03 -18.64
N GLY A 245 -20.32 -0.36 -17.41
CA GLY A 245 -20.80 -1.56 -16.73
C GLY A 245 -19.77 -2.67 -16.49
N ASP A 246 -18.49 -2.50 -16.82
CA ASP A 246 -17.43 -3.46 -16.47
C ASP A 246 -17.04 -3.32 -14.99
N TRP A 247 -17.83 -3.91 -14.10
CA TRP A 247 -17.59 -3.83 -12.66
C TRP A 247 -16.66 -4.93 -12.17
N ASN A 248 -16.59 -6.08 -12.85
CA ASN A 248 -15.70 -7.17 -12.46
C ASN A 248 -14.27 -7.06 -13.07
N GLY A 249 -14.03 -6.13 -14.01
CA GLY A 249 -12.73 -5.91 -14.63
C GLY A 249 -12.38 -6.89 -15.75
N ASP A 250 -13.39 -7.55 -16.35
CA ASP A 250 -13.22 -8.48 -17.47
C ASP A 250 -13.26 -7.79 -18.85
N LEU A 251 -13.38 -6.46 -18.85
CA LEU A 251 -13.49 -5.58 -20.02
C LEU A 251 -14.79 -5.78 -20.81
N LEU A 252 -15.79 -6.48 -20.29
CA LEU A 252 -17.08 -6.67 -20.94
C LEU A 252 -18.19 -6.28 -19.97
N PHE A 253 -19.29 -5.73 -20.50
CA PHE A 253 -20.50 -5.53 -19.70
C PHE A 253 -21.48 -6.68 -19.95
N ASN A 254 -21.63 -7.57 -18.98
CA ASN A 254 -22.51 -8.74 -19.07
C ASN A 254 -23.11 -9.11 -17.70
N SER A 255 -23.73 -10.29 -17.59
CA SER A 255 -24.34 -10.73 -16.34
C SER A 255 -23.35 -10.93 -15.17
N GLY A 256 -22.09 -11.18 -15.48
CA GLY A 256 -21.01 -11.32 -14.49
C GLY A 256 -20.81 -10.04 -13.67
N ASP A 257 -20.96 -8.87 -14.30
CA ASP A 257 -20.88 -7.57 -13.63
C ASP A 257 -21.99 -7.40 -12.62
N PHE A 258 -23.24 -7.73 -12.99
CA PHE A 258 -24.35 -7.69 -12.03
C PHE A 258 -24.08 -8.59 -10.83
N VAL A 259 -23.55 -9.79 -11.04
CA VAL A 259 -23.19 -10.69 -9.93
C VAL A 259 -22.13 -10.04 -9.05
N CYS A 260 -21.09 -9.45 -9.62
CA CYS A 260 -20.04 -8.75 -8.88
C CYS A 260 -20.62 -7.58 -8.06
N ALA A 261 -21.38 -6.68 -8.69
CA ALA A 261 -21.96 -5.52 -8.04
C ALA A 261 -22.95 -5.87 -6.94
N PHE A 262 -23.84 -6.85 -7.14
CA PHE A 262 -24.77 -7.26 -6.09
C PHE A 262 -24.13 -8.10 -4.98
N SER A 263 -23.00 -8.76 -5.25
CA SER A 263 -22.28 -9.52 -4.22
C SER A 263 -21.45 -8.63 -3.30
N CYS A 264 -20.94 -7.50 -3.82
CA CYS A 264 -20.00 -6.64 -3.12
C CYS A 264 -20.56 -5.25 -2.77
N GLY A 265 -21.61 -4.79 -3.47
CA GLY A 265 -22.18 -3.46 -3.38
C GLY A 265 -23.51 -3.40 -2.59
N PRO A 266 -23.71 -2.40 -1.71
CA PRO A 266 -24.92 -2.22 -0.94
C PRO A 266 -25.99 -1.47 -1.77
N TYR A 267 -26.66 -2.17 -2.68
CA TYR A 267 -27.68 -1.59 -3.57
C TYR A 267 -28.82 -0.89 -2.80
N GLU A 268 -29.12 0.37 -3.14
CA GLU A 268 -30.18 1.21 -2.56
C GLU A 268 -30.06 1.40 -1.03
N GLN A 269 -28.85 1.30 -0.46
CA GLN A 269 -28.59 1.54 0.97
C GLN A 269 -28.02 2.93 1.28
N GLY A 270 -27.85 3.77 0.25
CA GLY A 270 -27.28 5.12 0.35
C GLY A 270 -25.75 5.15 0.34
N SER A 271 -25.18 6.36 0.36
CA SER A 271 -23.74 6.60 0.37
C SER A 271 -23.02 5.92 1.54
N ARG A 272 -21.85 5.32 1.27
CA ARG A 272 -20.98 4.74 2.31
C ARG A 272 -20.38 5.80 3.25
N ASP A 273 -20.47 7.09 2.90
CA ASP A 273 -20.04 8.23 3.72
C ASP A 273 -20.94 8.51 4.97
N GLY A 274 -21.90 7.64 5.25
CA GLY A 274 -22.83 7.72 6.37
C GLY A 274 -22.32 7.17 7.71
N GLY A 275 -21.22 7.72 8.22
CA GLY A 275 -20.89 7.70 9.65
C GLY A 275 -20.16 6.47 10.17
N LEU A 276 -19.32 6.72 11.18
CA LEU A 276 -18.77 5.74 12.11
C LEU A 276 -19.82 4.68 12.43
N MET A 277 -19.83 3.58 11.68
CA MET A 277 -20.44 2.35 12.15
C MET A 277 -19.62 1.99 13.39
N VAL A 278 -20.18 2.34 14.54
CA VAL A 278 -20.01 1.56 15.76
C VAL A 278 -20.24 0.13 15.30
N VAL A 279 -19.15 -0.59 15.03
CA VAL A 279 -19.15 -2.03 14.94
C VAL A 279 -19.88 -2.46 16.21
N PRO A 280 -21.05 -3.13 16.13
CA PRO A 280 -21.56 -3.80 17.30
C PRO A 280 -20.46 -4.80 17.64
N GLU A 281 -19.68 -4.49 18.67
CA GLU A 281 -18.63 -5.39 19.14
C GLU A 281 -19.25 -6.78 19.23
N PRO A 282 -18.53 -7.84 18.81
CA PRO A 282 -19.02 -9.18 19.04
C PRO A 282 -19.39 -9.27 20.52
N ARG A 283 -20.58 -9.78 20.82
CA ARG A 283 -21.23 -9.80 22.15
C ARG A 283 -20.39 -10.41 23.30
N LEU A 284 -19.14 -10.79 23.03
CA LEU A 284 -18.11 -11.23 23.96
C LEU A 284 -17.79 -10.21 25.06
N LEU A 285 -17.71 -8.91 24.79
CA LEU A 285 -17.44 -7.92 25.85
C LEU A 285 -18.65 -7.72 26.78
N SER A 286 -19.87 -7.74 26.24
CA SER A 286 -21.10 -7.72 27.05
C SER A 286 -21.24 -8.98 27.91
N PHE A 287 -20.89 -10.16 27.36
CA PHE A 287 -20.87 -11.41 28.13
C PHE A 287 -19.74 -11.44 29.17
N ALA A 288 -18.54 -10.94 28.86
CA ALA A 288 -17.43 -10.88 29.79
C ALA A 288 -17.76 -9.98 31.00
N CYS A 289 -18.38 -8.82 30.77
CA CYS A 289 -18.83 -7.91 31.84
C CYS A 289 -19.97 -8.53 32.68
N LEU A 290 -20.87 -9.30 32.08
CA LEU A 290 -21.94 -9.99 32.81
C LEU A 290 -21.40 -11.17 33.65
N VAL A 291 -20.43 -11.92 33.11
CA VAL A 291 -19.78 -13.00 33.85
C VAL A 291 -18.91 -12.47 35.00
N LEU A 292 -18.15 -11.39 34.79
CA LEU A 292 -17.37 -10.74 35.85
C LEU A 292 -18.26 -10.17 36.96
N SER A 293 -19.38 -9.52 36.61
CA SER A 293 -20.33 -9.00 37.61
C SER A 293 -20.99 -10.11 38.43
N VAL A 294 -21.35 -11.24 37.82
CA VAL A 294 -21.88 -12.41 38.55
C VAL A 294 -20.83 -13.04 39.48
N ILE A 295 -19.56 -13.12 39.05
CA ILE A 295 -18.46 -13.64 39.89
C ILE A 295 -18.18 -12.70 41.07
N LEU A 296 -18.17 -11.38 40.85
CA LEU A 296 -17.95 -10.39 41.90
C LEU A 296 -19.08 -10.39 42.94
N VAL A 297 -20.35 -10.46 42.50
CA VAL A 297 -21.51 -10.56 43.42
C VAL A 297 -21.46 -11.85 44.24
N ARG A 298 -21.11 -12.99 43.63
CA ARG A 298 -20.94 -14.25 44.36
C ARG A 298 -19.84 -14.20 45.42
N ASN A 299 -18.70 -13.58 45.10
CA ASN A 299 -17.60 -13.43 46.05
C ASN A 299 -17.96 -12.50 47.21
N PHE A 300 -18.70 -11.42 46.94
CA PHE A 300 -19.17 -10.49 47.97
C PHE A 300 -20.20 -11.14 48.92
N GLN A 301 -21.12 -11.94 48.39
CA GLN A 301 -22.07 -12.68 49.23
C GLN A 301 -21.39 -13.76 50.08
N ARG A 302 -20.37 -14.45 49.56
CA ARG A 302 -19.58 -15.42 50.34
C ARG A 302 -18.80 -14.75 51.47
N ALA A 303 -18.24 -13.55 51.25
CA ALA A 303 -17.53 -12.80 52.29
C ALA A 303 -18.47 -12.36 53.44
N ASN A 304 -19.72 -11.95 53.12
CA ASN A 304 -20.69 -11.48 54.12
C ASN A 304 -21.38 -12.61 54.93
N VAL A 305 -21.43 -13.84 54.39
CA VAL A 305 -21.94 -15.01 55.13
C VAL A 305 -20.94 -15.51 56.19
N VAL A 306 -19.63 -15.25 56.00
CA VAL A 306 -18.60 -15.65 56.96
C VAL A 306 -18.53 -14.67 58.16
N THR A 307 -18.84 -13.39 57.98
CA THR A 307 -18.80 -12.38 59.06
C THR A 307 -20.05 -12.35 59.95
N THR A 308 -21.19 -12.90 59.51
CA THR A 308 -22.43 -12.94 60.30
C THR A 308 -22.57 -14.16 61.20
N ARG A 309 -21.70 -15.17 61.07
CA ARG A 309 -21.68 -16.36 61.96
C ARG A 309 -20.79 -16.20 63.21
N GLY A 310 -20.14 -15.05 63.38
CA GLY A 310 -19.21 -14.76 64.50
C GLY A 310 -19.72 -13.81 65.58
N LYS A 311 -20.97 -13.33 65.52
CA LYS A 311 -21.53 -12.37 66.49
C LYS A 311 -22.93 -12.77 66.96
N SER A 312 -23.06 -13.91 67.64
CA SER A 312 -24.22 -14.18 68.50
C SER A 312 -23.87 -15.13 69.66
N HIS A 313 -23.00 -14.70 70.58
CA HIS A 313 -23.00 -15.19 71.96
C HIS A 313 -22.19 -14.26 72.88
N ARG A 314 -22.85 -13.25 73.44
CA ARG A 314 -22.57 -12.69 74.79
C ARG A 314 -23.57 -11.56 75.07
N ALA A 315 -24.67 -11.89 75.74
CA ALA A 315 -25.47 -10.98 76.56
C ALA A 315 -26.54 -11.79 77.31
N TYR A 316 -26.15 -12.43 78.41
CA TYR A 316 -27.01 -12.64 79.58
C TYR A 316 -26.10 -12.60 80.81
N GLY A 317 -26.24 -11.50 81.54
CA GLY A 317 -25.77 -11.21 82.88
C GLY A 317 -26.74 -10.18 83.42
#